data_AF-A0A552UF88-F1
#
_entry.id   AF-A0A552UF88-F1
#
_cell.length_a   1.000
_cell.length_b   1.000
_cell.length_c   1.000
_cell.angle_alpha   90.00
_cell.angle_beta   90.00
_cell.angle_gamma   90.00
#
_symmetry.space_group_name_H-M   'P 1'
#
loop_
_entity.id
_entity.type
_entity.pdbx_description
1 polymer ?
#
loop_
_entity_poly.entity_id
_entity_poly.type
_entity_poly.pdbx_seq_one_letter_code
_entity_poly.pdbx_strand_id
1 'polypeptide(L)'
;MGIGFLESRSMKQLLTAFALLGMAAPAAAVVTVSYGAVPAYVTGTVVETFDVAPPAPSTSVQSFTSAVGTYTGVNVNDYGFGNGTIYAGAYSNVGIDSTGSYTLSLAAPTTYFGLLITSSDPSNTIQFYDGASLVYSYTVGSNFSGSSFVNFAFSGADDFDSIVFTAASGTGFESDNHTIGAIPEPATWAMMITGFGLVGVARRRRRSAVAA
;
A
#
# COMPACT_ATOMS: atom_id res chain seq x y z
N MET A 1 -57.62 -35.51 54.10
CA MET A 1 -58.06 -34.31 53.37
C MET A 1 -57.43 -33.13 54.08
N GLY A 2 -56.45 -32.46 53.45
CA GLY A 2 -55.60 -31.47 54.10
C GLY A 2 -54.35 -31.23 53.26
N ILE A 3 -54.56 -30.56 52.13
CA ILE A 3 -53.55 -30.11 51.16
C ILE A 3 -52.80 -28.90 51.74
N GLY A 4 -51.49 -29.04 51.95
CA GLY A 4 -50.58 -27.96 52.32
C GLY A 4 -49.53 -27.75 51.22
N PHE A 5 -49.74 -26.71 50.42
CA PHE A 5 -48.88 -26.29 49.31
C PHE A 5 -47.69 -25.51 49.89
N LEU A 6 -46.47 -26.04 49.77
CA LEU A 6 -45.23 -25.32 50.09
C LEU A 6 -44.69 -24.66 48.82
N GLU A 7 -45.07 -23.41 48.59
CA GLU A 7 -44.27 -22.50 47.76
C GLU A 7 -43.05 -22.04 48.55
N SER A 8 -41.84 -22.24 48.00
CA SER A 8 -40.77 -21.27 48.21
C SER A 8 -39.94 -21.13 46.94
N ARG A 9 -40.19 -20.02 46.25
CA ARG A 9 -39.39 -19.47 45.16
C ARG A 9 -38.03 -19.04 45.72
N SER A 10 -36.93 -19.52 45.14
CA SER A 10 -35.62 -18.85 45.26
C SER A 10 -34.66 -19.34 44.18
N MET A 11 -35.04 -19.14 42.91
CA MET A 11 -34.09 -19.21 41.79
C MET A 11 -33.34 -17.88 41.72
N LYS A 12 -32.31 -17.72 42.55
CA LYS A 12 -31.39 -16.58 42.46
C LYS A 12 -30.52 -16.79 41.22
N GLN A 13 -30.92 -16.18 40.12
CA GLN A 13 -30.18 -16.16 38.86
C GLN A 13 -28.82 -15.51 39.10
N LEU A 14 -27.77 -16.32 39.13
CA LEU A 14 -26.39 -15.87 39.11
C LEU A 14 -26.06 -15.47 37.66
N LEU A 15 -26.27 -14.19 37.30
CA LEU A 15 -25.77 -13.66 36.04
C LEU A 15 -24.25 -13.43 36.16
N THR A 16 -23.46 -14.43 35.78
CA THR A 16 -22.02 -14.28 35.58
C THR A 16 -21.79 -13.57 34.25
N ALA A 17 -21.55 -12.26 34.28
CA ALA A 17 -21.15 -11.52 33.08
C ALA A 17 -19.66 -11.81 32.80
N PHE A 18 -19.39 -12.73 31.88
CA PHE A 18 -18.06 -12.92 31.32
C PHE A 18 -17.72 -11.71 30.43
N ALA A 19 -16.84 -10.84 30.91
CA ALA A 19 -16.21 -9.83 30.06
C ALA A 19 -15.16 -10.54 29.19
N LEU A 20 -15.55 -10.94 27.97
CA LEU A 20 -14.58 -11.33 26.96
C LEU A 20 -13.82 -10.07 26.52
N LEU A 21 -12.65 -9.84 27.11
CA LEU A 21 -11.61 -9.02 26.50
C LEU A 21 -11.01 -9.81 25.33
N GLY A 22 -11.69 -9.80 24.19
CA GLY A 22 -11.13 -10.27 22.93
C GLY A 22 -10.06 -9.26 22.50
N MET A 23 -8.79 -9.58 22.73
CA MET A 23 -7.68 -8.82 22.15
C MET A 23 -7.75 -9.06 20.64
N ALA A 24 -7.99 -8.00 19.86
CA ALA A 24 -7.92 -8.10 18.41
C ALA A 24 -6.49 -8.49 18.04
N ALA A 25 -6.31 -9.68 17.45
CA ALA A 25 -5.02 -10.05 16.88
C ALA A 25 -4.70 -9.09 15.72
N PRO A 26 -3.45 -8.63 15.59
CA PRO A 26 -3.06 -7.81 14.44
C PRO A 26 -3.33 -8.59 13.14
N ALA A 27 -3.85 -7.90 12.12
CA ALA A 27 -4.01 -8.49 10.80
C ALA A 27 -2.62 -8.82 10.23
N ALA A 28 -2.47 -10.02 9.67
CA ALA A 28 -1.23 -10.40 8.97
C ALA A 28 -0.99 -9.44 7.80
N ALA A 29 0.27 -9.07 7.58
CA ALA A 29 0.61 -8.22 6.46
C ALA A 29 0.44 -8.97 5.13
N VAL A 30 -0.20 -8.30 4.17
CA VAL A 30 -0.42 -8.84 2.82
C VAL A 30 -0.10 -7.75 1.81
N VAL A 31 0.72 -8.09 0.82
CA VAL A 31 0.98 -7.24 -0.35
C VAL A 31 0.10 -7.70 -1.51
N THR A 32 -0.80 -6.82 -1.96
CA THR A 32 -1.61 -7.03 -3.16
C THR A 32 -0.91 -6.40 -4.36
N VAL A 33 -0.63 -7.20 -5.38
CA VAL A 33 -0.08 -6.73 -6.66
C VAL A 33 -1.18 -6.76 -7.72
N SER A 34 -1.36 -5.66 -8.44
CA SER A 34 -2.33 -5.55 -9.54
C SER A 34 -1.71 -4.87 -10.75
N TYR A 35 -2.19 -5.21 -11.95
CA TYR A 35 -1.71 -4.64 -13.20
C TYR A 35 -2.87 -4.24 -14.12
N GLY A 36 -2.64 -3.25 -14.98
CA GLY A 36 -3.66 -2.78 -15.92
C GLY A 36 -3.16 -1.74 -16.90
N ALA A 37 -3.93 -1.51 -17.96
CA ALA A 37 -3.63 -0.53 -19.00
C ALA A 37 -3.86 0.93 -18.57
N VAL A 38 -4.51 1.15 -17.43
CA VAL A 38 -4.89 2.48 -16.93
C VAL A 38 -4.44 2.55 -15.47
N PRO A 39 -3.98 3.73 -14.96
CA PRO A 39 -3.60 3.83 -13.57
C PRO A 39 -4.80 3.58 -12.66
N ALA A 40 -4.57 2.77 -11.61
CA ALA A 40 -5.54 2.50 -10.56
C ALA A 40 -5.11 3.23 -9.28
N TYR A 41 -5.16 4.56 -9.31
CA TYR A 41 -4.74 5.38 -8.16
C TYR A 41 -5.67 5.19 -6.97
N VAL A 42 -5.09 5.05 -5.78
CA VAL A 42 -5.82 5.18 -4.51
C VAL A 42 -6.12 6.67 -4.28
N THR A 43 -7.22 7.00 -3.59
CA THR A 43 -7.51 8.40 -3.24
C THR A 43 -6.41 8.98 -2.35
N GLY A 44 -5.95 10.20 -2.65
CA GLY A 44 -4.92 10.89 -1.85
C GLY A 44 -3.48 10.54 -2.22
N THR A 45 -3.24 10.02 -3.43
CA THR A 45 -1.89 9.74 -3.92
C THR A 45 -1.15 10.99 -4.41
N VAL A 46 0.18 10.91 -4.38
CA VAL A 46 1.10 11.84 -5.03
C VAL A 46 1.74 11.12 -6.20
N VAL A 47 1.77 11.76 -7.37
CA VAL A 47 2.32 11.19 -8.61
C VAL A 47 3.50 12.04 -9.08
N GLU A 48 4.62 11.39 -9.36
CA GLU A 48 5.73 11.94 -10.14
C GLU A 48 5.61 11.44 -11.58
N THR A 49 5.69 12.37 -12.53
CA THR A 49 5.54 12.11 -13.98
C THR A 49 6.82 12.39 -14.76
N PHE A 50 7.84 12.96 -14.10
CA PHE A 50 9.13 13.35 -14.67
C PHE A 50 9.06 14.39 -15.81
N ASP A 51 7.88 14.79 -16.26
CA ASP A 51 7.65 15.78 -17.33
C ASP A 51 8.20 17.19 -17.05
N VAL A 52 8.44 17.50 -15.78
CA VAL A 52 8.99 18.78 -15.32
C VAL A 52 10.40 18.65 -14.75
N ALA A 53 10.95 17.42 -14.69
CA ALA A 53 12.33 17.22 -14.27
C ALA A 53 13.27 17.79 -15.36
N PRO A 54 14.35 18.49 -15.01
CA PRO A 54 15.27 19.02 -16.00
C PRO A 54 15.85 17.84 -16.79
N PRO A 55 15.61 17.74 -18.11
CA PRO A 55 16.13 16.65 -18.90
C PRO A 55 17.65 16.70 -18.84
N ALA A 56 18.28 15.64 -18.35
CA ALA A 56 19.73 15.49 -18.42
C ALA A 56 20.08 14.56 -19.58
N PRO A 57 21.27 14.69 -20.16
CA PRO A 57 21.78 13.68 -21.08
C PRO A 57 21.74 12.30 -20.42
N SER A 58 21.34 11.25 -21.17
CA SER A 58 21.22 9.84 -20.73
C SER A 58 22.52 9.20 -20.18
N THR A 59 23.59 9.98 -20.06
CA THR A 59 24.93 9.52 -19.68
C THR A 59 25.39 9.96 -18.29
N SER A 60 24.62 10.81 -17.60
CA SER A 60 24.95 11.22 -16.22
C SER A 60 23.98 10.57 -15.26
N VAL A 61 24.45 9.55 -14.53
CA VAL A 61 23.75 9.02 -13.36
C VAL A 61 23.52 10.15 -12.37
N GLN A 62 22.25 10.44 -12.06
CA GLN A 62 21.85 11.59 -11.26
C GLN A 62 21.34 11.20 -9.88
N SER A 63 21.36 12.19 -9.00
CA SER A 63 20.47 12.27 -7.86
C SER A 63 19.57 13.50 -8.02
N PHE A 64 18.27 13.34 -7.87
CA PHE A 64 17.32 14.45 -7.89
C PHE A 64 16.16 14.18 -6.93
N THR A 65 15.56 15.24 -6.42
CA THR A 65 14.38 15.18 -5.56
C THR A 65 13.14 15.58 -6.35
N SER A 66 12.07 14.87 -6.10
CA SER A 66 10.80 14.88 -6.81
C SER A 66 9.64 14.97 -5.79
N ALA A 67 8.40 15.06 -6.27
CA ALA A 67 7.22 15.04 -5.40
C ALA A 67 7.08 13.74 -4.57
N VAL A 68 7.62 12.61 -5.04
CA VAL A 68 7.49 11.31 -4.36
C VAL A 68 8.73 10.92 -3.55
N GLY A 69 9.85 11.63 -3.70
CA GLY A 69 11.07 11.34 -2.93
C GLY A 69 12.34 11.75 -3.67
N THR A 70 13.46 11.21 -3.20
CA THR A 70 14.77 11.43 -3.81
C THR A 70 15.22 10.18 -4.56
N TYR A 71 15.49 10.36 -5.85
CA TYR A 71 16.10 9.34 -6.68
C TYR A 71 17.62 9.45 -6.60
N THR A 72 18.31 8.31 -6.60
CA THR A 72 19.77 8.22 -6.66
C THR A 72 20.17 7.07 -7.56
N GLY A 73 21.22 7.28 -8.36
CA GLY A 73 21.72 6.23 -9.23
C GLY A 73 20.93 6.09 -10.53
N VAL A 74 20.19 7.13 -10.95
CA VAL A 74 19.22 7.01 -12.05
C VAL A 74 19.42 8.06 -13.13
N ASN A 75 18.99 7.74 -14.35
CA ASN A 75 18.87 8.70 -15.44
C ASN A 75 17.42 9.18 -15.53
N VAL A 76 17.25 10.46 -15.85
CA VAL A 76 15.96 10.98 -16.34
C VAL A 76 16.13 11.11 -17.83
N ASN A 77 15.43 10.28 -18.59
CA ASN A 77 15.61 10.23 -20.03
C ASN A 77 14.46 10.95 -20.73
N ASP A 78 14.81 11.95 -21.54
CA ASP A 78 13.89 12.68 -22.42
C ASP A 78 13.82 11.98 -23.79
N TYR A 79 13.43 10.72 -23.79
CA TYR A 79 13.48 9.92 -25.02
C TYR A 79 12.29 10.17 -25.96
N GLY A 80 11.34 11.04 -25.60
CA GLY A 80 10.11 11.20 -26.39
C GLY A 80 9.48 9.85 -26.72
N PHE A 81 9.51 8.92 -25.76
CA PHE A 81 8.96 7.59 -25.95
C PHE A 81 7.49 7.75 -26.24
N GLY A 82 7.12 7.50 -27.50
CA GLY A 82 5.73 7.34 -27.88
C GLY A 82 5.17 6.19 -27.05
N ASN A 83 4.45 6.52 -26.00
CA ASN A 83 3.57 5.60 -25.32
C ASN A 83 2.60 5.09 -26.38
N GLY A 84 2.88 3.89 -26.89
CA GLY A 84 2.21 3.33 -28.04
C GLY A 84 0.72 3.07 -27.85
N THR A 85 0.06 3.55 -26.80
CA THR A 85 -1.43 3.61 -26.73
C THR A 85 -2.04 4.32 -25.52
N ILE A 86 -1.31 4.67 -24.43
CA ILE A 86 -1.98 5.00 -23.16
C ILE A 86 -2.04 6.52 -22.87
N TYR A 87 -1.10 7.33 -23.37
CA TYR A 87 -1.10 8.80 -23.27
C TYR A 87 -0.46 9.42 -24.51
N ALA A 88 -1.11 10.36 -25.18
CA ALA A 88 -0.58 11.00 -26.38
C ALA A 88 0.34 12.19 -26.02
N GLY A 89 1.65 12.02 -26.14
CA GLY A 89 2.67 13.05 -25.86
C GLY A 89 4.08 12.46 -25.75
N ALA A 90 5.12 13.31 -25.89
CA ALA A 90 6.48 12.97 -25.51
C ALA A 90 6.59 13.16 -23.98
N TYR A 91 6.87 12.07 -23.26
CA TYR A 91 7.01 12.08 -21.80
C TYR A 91 8.42 11.66 -21.41
N SER A 92 8.92 12.23 -20.31
CA SER A 92 10.18 11.81 -19.71
C SER A 92 9.95 10.58 -18.85
N ASN A 93 10.95 9.69 -18.77
CA ASN A 93 10.90 8.56 -17.84
C ASN A 93 12.14 8.51 -16.98
N VAL A 94 12.09 7.66 -15.96
CA VAL A 94 13.22 7.43 -15.06
C VAL A 94 13.71 5.99 -15.23
N GLY A 95 15.01 5.80 -15.28
CA GLY A 95 15.55 4.46 -15.45
C GLY A 95 17.06 4.39 -15.53
N ILE A 96 17.52 3.17 -15.77
CA ILE A 96 18.91 2.85 -16.09
C ILE A 96 18.94 2.07 -17.40
N ASP A 97 19.90 2.36 -18.27
CA ASP A 97 19.96 1.80 -19.62
C ASP A 97 20.86 0.54 -19.70
N SER A 98 21.26 -0.01 -18.55
CA SER A 98 22.15 -1.17 -18.44
C SER A 98 21.91 -1.92 -17.13
N THR A 99 22.61 -3.05 -16.95
CA THR A 99 22.62 -3.79 -15.69
C THR A 99 23.06 -2.89 -14.53
N GLY A 100 22.31 -2.93 -13.43
CA GLY A 100 22.54 -2.08 -12.27
C GLY A 100 21.27 -1.90 -11.45
N SER A 101 21.30 -0.94 -10.54
CA SER A 101 20.11 -0.55 -9.77
C SER A 101 20.08 0.94 -9.50
N TYR A 102 18.87 1.43 -9.24
CA TYR A 102 18.65 2.78 -8.74
C TYR A 102 17.65 2.75 -7.58
N THR A 103 17.68 3.80 -6.77
CA THR A 103 16.89 3.87 -5.54
C THR A 103 15.99 5.10 -5.55
N LEU A 104 14.75 4.91 -5.13
CA LEU A 104 13.85 5.97 -4.67
C LEU A 104 13.76 5.91 -3.14
N SER A 105 14.25 6.94 -2.46
CA SER A 105 14.06 7.15 -1.03
C SER A 105 12.90 8.12 -0.80
N LEU A 106 11.88 7.68 -0.06
CA LEU A 106 10.66 8.44 0.16
C LEU A 106 10.85 9.48 1.28
N ALA A 107 10.09 10.57 1.20
CA ALA A 107 10.10 11.61 2.24
C ALA A 107 9.45 11.14 3.55
N ALA A 108 8.57 10.15 3.48
CA ALA A 108 7.94 9.47 4.61
C ALA A 108 7.57 8.04 4.21
N PRO A 109 7.51 7.09 5.17
CA PRO A 109 7.01 5.74 4.91
C PRO A 109 5.59 5.75 4.32
N THR A 110 5.31 4.79 3.45
CA THR A 110 4.04 4.69 2.74
C THR A 110 3.60 3.23 2.60
N THR A 111 2.32 2.99 2.30
CA THR A 111 1.75 1.64 2.14
C THR A 111 1.30 1.32 0.72
N TYR A 112 1.44 2.28 -0.20
CA TYR A 112 1.14 2.08 -1.61
C TYR A 112 2.22 2.66 -2.50
N PHE A 113 2.59 1.87 -3.51
CA PHE A 113 3.40 2.32 -4.64
C PHE A 113 2.76 1.87 -5.96
N GLY A 114 2.72 2.76 -6.94
CA GLY A 114 2.34 2.45 -8.31
C GLY A 114 3.37 2.99 -9.29
N LEU A 115 3.51 2.35 -10.43
CA LEU A 115 4.34 2.82 -11.54
C LEU A 115 3.82 2.29 -12.87
N LEU A 116 4.12 3.01 -13.95
CA LEU A 116 4.06 2.52 -15.30
C LEU A 116 5.40 1.85 -15.63
N ILE A 117 5.38 0.55 -15.92
CA ILE A 117 6.53 -0.18 -16.45
C ILE A 117 6.37 -0.27 -17.96
N THR A 118 7.44 -0.02 -18.72
CA THR A 118 7.37 0.03 -20.19
C THR A 118 7.71 -1.30 -20.85
N SER A 119 8.48 -2.16 -20.18
CA SER A 119 8.87 -3.49 -20.67
C SER A 119 8.78 -4.58 -19.59
N SER A 120 8.35 -5.78 -19.99
CA SER A 120 8.28 -6.95 -19.12
C SER A 120 9.58 -7.77 -19.23
N ASP A 121 10.70 -7.26 -18.69
CA ASP A 121 11.92 -8.07 -18.60
C ASP A 121 11.82 -9.00 -17.37
N PRO A 122 11.87 -10.34 -17.55
CA PRO A 122 11.70 -11.28 -16.46
C PRO A 122 12.84 -11.26 -15.43
N SER A 123 13.94 -10.57 -15.72
CA SER A 123 15.10 -10.46 -14.83
C SER A 123 15.03 -9.24 -13.92
N ASN A 124 14.13 -8.30 -14.23
CA ASN A 124 14.01 -7.05 -13.51
C ASN A 124 13.25 -7.23 -12.18
N THR A 125 13.73 -6.55 -11.13
CA THR A 125 13.11 -6.62 -9.80
C THR A 125 12.80 -5.23 -9.24
N ILE A 126 11.75 -5.18 -8.42
CA ILE A 126 11.37 -4.04 -7.59
C ILE A 126 11.36 -4.54 -6.15
N GLN A 127 12.20 -3.94 -5.31
CA GLN A 127 12.36 -4.32 -3.92
C GLN A 127 11.97 -3.16 -3.00
N PHE A 128 11.19 -3.44 -1.98
CA PHE A 128 10.67 -2.47 -1.01
C PHE A 128 11.35 -2.70 0.33
N TYR A 129 11.76 -1.61 0.96
CA TYR A 129 12.50 -1.64 2.22
C TYR A 129 11.89 -0.70 3.27
N ASP A 130 11.98 -1.11 4.53
CA ASP A 130 11.85 -0.26 5.71
C ASP A 130 13.24 -0.19 6.38
N GLY A 131 13.91 0.95 6.22
CA GLY A 131 15.32 1.11 6.56
C GLY A 131 16.20 0.10 5.82
N ALA A 132 16.78 -0.85 6.56
CA ALA A 132 17.62 -1.91 5.99
C ALA A 132 16.88 -3.24 5.76
N SER A 133 15.62 -3.34 6.19
CA SER A 133 14.83 -4.57 6.11
C SER A 133 14.11 -4.67 4.78
N LEU A 134 14.34 -5.74 4.02
CA LEU A 134 13.55 -6.04 2.83
C LEU A 134 12.15 -6.50 3.25
N VAL A 135 11.13 -5.71 2.94
CA VAL A 135 9.73 -6.03 3.28
C VAL A 135 9.02 -6.77 2.14
N TYR A 136 9.37 -6.48 0.89
CA TYR A 136 8.79 -7.17 -0.27
C TYR A 136 9.71 -7.12 -1.48
N SER A 137 9.65 -8.16 -2.31
CA SER A 137 10.37 -8.23 -3.58
C SER A 137 9.44 -8.74 -4.67
N TYR A 138 9.40 -8.01 -5.78
CA TYR A 138 8.64 -8.36 -6.97
C TYR A 138 9.57 -8.55 -8.16
N THR A 139 9.43 -9.68 -8.86
CA THR A 139 10.06 -9.90 -10.15
C THR A 139 9.05 -9.57 -11.24
N VAL A 140 9.41 -8.67 -12.16
CA VAL A 140 8.49 -8.15 -13.19
C VAL A 140 7.91 -9.29 -14.04
N GLY A 141 8.74 -10.27 -14.40
CA GLY A 141 8.30 -11.48 -15.07
C GLY A 141 7.62 -11.20 -16.42
N SER A 142 6.80 -12.15 -16.87
CA SER A 142 5.94 -12.02 -18.06
C SER A 142 4.47 -11.83 -17.69
N ASN A 143 4.19 -11.15 -16.56
CA ASN A 143 2.84 -11.02 -16.00
C ASN A 143 1.92 -10.10 -16.82
N PHE A 144 2.51 -9.22 -17.62
CA PHE A 144 1.81 -8.29 -18.50
C PHE A 144 2.56 -8.19 -19.84
N SER A 145 1.89 -7.69 -20.89
CA SER A 145 2.47 -7.51 -22.22
C SER A 145 2.55 -6.03 -22.55
N GLY A 146 3.73 -5.57 -22.99
CA GLY A 146 3.97 -4.15 -23.27
C GLY A 146 3.99 -3.31 -22.00
N SER A 147 3.61 -2.04 -22.12
CA SER A 147 3.56 -1.13 -20.98
C SER A 147 2.34 -1.41 -20.09
N SER A 148 2.55 -1.45 -18.78
CA SER A 148 1.48 -1.69 -17.81
C SER A 148 1.68 -0.86 -16.56
N PHE A 149 0.59 -0.33 -16.03
CA PHE A 149 0.58 0.09 -14.64
C PHE A 149 0.68 -1.13 -13.76
N VAL A 150 1.56 -1.07 -12.75
CA VAL A 150 1.70 -2.07 -11.71
C VAL A 150 1.54 -1.36 -10.37
N ASN A 151 0.71 -1.92 -9.49
CA ASN A 151 0.41 -1.32 -8.20
C ASN A 151 0.68 -2.34 -7.09
N PHE A 152 1.30 -1.84 -6.02
CA PHE A 152 1.64 -2.57 -4.81
C PHE A 152 0.90 -1.92 -3.65
N ALA A 153 -0.02 -2.67 -3.06
CA ALA A 153 -0.82 -2.26 -1.91
C ALA A 153 -0.44 -3.12 -0.71
N PHE A 154 0.27 -2.52 0.24
CA PHE A 154 0.62 -3.13 1.51
C PHE A 154 -0.55 -2.94 2.48
N SER A 155 -0.87 -4.01 3.20
CA SER A 155 -1.90 -4.01 4.24
C SER A 155 -1.34 -4.58 5.52
N GLY A 156 -1.92 -4.21 6.67
CA GLY A 156 -1.38 -4.57 7.98
C GLY A 156 -0.45 -3.47 8.51
N ALA A 157 0.60 -3.87 9.23
CA ALA A 157 1.58 -2.96 9.84
C ALA A 157 2.81 -2.70 8.96
N ASP A 158 2.84 -3.23 7.73
CA ASP A 158 3.98 -3.09 6.84
C ASP A 158 3.87 -1.80 6.02
N ASP A 159 4.83 -0.92 6.18
CA ASP A 159 5.12 0.20 5.30
C ASP A 159 6.53 0.04 4.68
N PHE A 160 6.90 0.97 3.82
CA PHE A 160 8.25 1.05 3.26
C PHE A 160 8.65 2.50 3.09
N ASP A 161 9.94 2.78 3.23
CA ASP A 161 10.55 4.09 3.08
C ASP A 161 11.44 4.19 1.83
N SER A 162 11.75 3.07 1.19
CA SER A 162 12.61 3.04 0.03
C SER A 162 12.30 1.91 -0.93
N ILE A 163 12.59 2.17 -2.21
CA ILE A 163 12.35 1.25 -3.31
C ILE A 163 13.63 1.16 -4.13
N VAL A 164 14.08 -0.07 -4.40
CA VAL A 164 15.22 -0.37 -5.26
C VAL A 164 14.72 -1.06 -6.52
N PHE A 165 15.07 -0.48 -7.66
CA PHE A 165 14.77 -1.00 -8.99
C PHE A 165 16.05 -1.59 -9.55
N THR A 166 16.02 -2.86 -9.95
CA THR A 166 17.21 -3.56 -10.44
C THR A 166 16.98 -4.10 -11.84
N ALA A 167 17.89 -3.75 -12.74
CA ALA A 167 18.05 -4.39 -14.04
C ALA A 167 19.12 -5.49 -13.91
N ALA A 168 18.71 -6.76 -13.94
CA ALA A 168 19.66 -7.88 -13.88
C ALA A 168 20.17 -8.33 -15.26
N SER A 169 19.55 -7.85 -16.33
CA SER A 169 19.93 -8.04 -17.74
C SER A 169 20.47 -6.73 -18.33
N GLY A 170 21.09 -6.81 -19.51
CA GLY A 170 21.76 -5.66 -20.15
C GLY A 170 20.82 -4.62 -20.79
N THR A 171 19.50 -4.80 -20.67
CA THR A 171 18.47 -3.99 -21.35
C THR A 171 17.93 -2.85 -20.50
N GLY A 172 18.34 -2.75 -19.23
CA GLY A 172 17.93 -1.65 -18.37
C GLY A 172 16.60 -1.88 -17.63
N PHE A 173 16.15 -0.84 -16.94
CA PHE A 173 14.86 -0.76 -16.26
C PHE A 173 14.37 0.68 -16.34
N GLU A 174 13.35 0.93 -17.17
CA GLU A 174 12.68 2.21 -17.29
C GLU A 174 11.23 2.15 -16.78
N SER A 175 10.83 3.21 -16.08
CA SER A 175 9.46 3.38 -15.59
C SER A 175 9.07 4.85 -15.49
N ASP A 176 7.76 5.07 -15.33
CA ASP A 176 7.14 6.39 -15.27
C ASP A 176 5.94 6.38 -14.29
N ASN A 177 5.32 7.53 -14.03
CA ASN A 177 4.14 7.71 -13.20
C ASN A 177 4.31 7.10 -11.80
N HIS A 178 5.48 7.30 -11.19
CA HIS A 178 5.75 6.81 -9.84
C HIS A 178 4.75 7.45 -8.88
N THR A 179 3.99 6.62 -8.19
CA THR A 179 2.86 7.05 -7.37
C THR A 179 3.00 6.51 -5.97
N ILE A 180 2.86 7.37 -4.96
CA ILE A 180 2.83 6.96 -3.55
C ILE A 180 1.52 7.38 -2.90
N GLY A 181 1.11 6.67 -1.86
CA GLY A 181 -0.04 7.03 -1.04
C GLY A 181 -0.22 6.12 0.17
N ALA A 182 -1.03 6.56 1.12
CA ALA A 182 -1.41 5.72 2.25
C ALA A 182 -2.76 5.05 1.97
N ILE A 183 -2.80 3.74 2.09
CA ILE A 183 -4.06 2.99 2.18
C ILE A 183 -4.52 3.07 3.63
N PRO A 184 -5.71 3.64 3.92
CA PRO A 184 -6.22 3.67 5.28
C PRO A 184 -6.31 2.24 5.85
N GLU A 185 -5.65 1.99 6.98
CA GLU A 185 -5.59 0.65 7.54
C GLU A 185 -7.01 0.12 7.83
N PRO A 186 -7.39 -1.06 7.32
CA PRO A 186 -8.68 -1.68 7.61
C PRO A 186 -8.95 -1.86 9.11
N ALA A 187 -7.89 -2.03 9.90
CA ALA A 187 -7.96 -2.12 11.36
C ALA A 187 -8.45 -0.82 12.01
N THR A 188 -8.08 0.35 11.47
CA THR A 188 -8.55 1.64 12.00
C THR A 188 -10.05 1.78 11.83
N TRP A 189 -10.58 1.34 10.68
CA TRP A 189 -12.03 1.30 10.44
C TRP A 189 -12.73 0.33 11.39
N ALA A 190 -12.18 -0.88 11.56
CA ALA A 190 -12.73 -1.87 12.49
C ALA A 190 -12.73 -1.36 13.94
N MET A 191 -11.68 -0.64 14.37
CA MET A 191 -11.58 -0.03 15.69
C MET A 191 -12.57 1.13 15.87
N MET A 192 -12.78 1.96 14.85
CA MET A 192 -13.81 3.00 14.89
C MET A 192 -15.21 2.38 15.00
N ILE A 193 -15.53 1.39 14.17
CA ILE A 193 -16.82 0.68 14.20
C ILE A 193 -17.02 0.01 15.55
N THR A 194 -15.99 -0.67 16.08
CA THR A 194 -16.04 -1.32 17.39
C THR A 194 -16.23 -0.29 18.50
N GLY A 195 -15.48 0.82 18.47
CA GLY A 195 -15.63 1.93 19.40
C GLY A 195 -17.04 2.52 19.39
N PHE A 196 -17.60 2.79 18.20
CA PHE A 196 -18.98 3.27 18.07
C PHE A 196 -20.01 2.24 18.52
N GLY A 197 -19.77 0.95 18.23
CA GLY A 197 -20.60 -0.16 18.72
C GLY A 197 -20.64 -0.22 20.25
N LEU A 198 -19.48 -0.13 20.90
CA LEU A 198 -19.36 -0.13 22.36
C LEU A 198 -20.05 1.08 23.00
N VAL A 199 -19.89 2.27 22.43
CA VAL A 199 -20.61 3.49 22.87
C VAL A 199 -22.13 3.30 22.76
N GLY A 200 -22.60 2.73 21.65
CA GLY A 200 -24.02 2.40 21.44
C GLY A 200 -24.58 1.43 22.49
N VAL A 201 -23.85 0.36 22.78
CA VAL A 201 -24.21 -0.64 23.81
C VAL A 201 -24.25 0.00 25.21
N ALA A 202 -23.23 0.79 25.56
CA ALA A 202 -23.17 1.48 26.85
C ALA A 202 -24.37 2.43 27.06
N ARG A 203 -24.76 3.18 26.02
CA ARG A 203 -25.94 4.05 26.06
C ARG A 203 -27.25 3.26 26.23
N ARG A 204 -27.39 2.12 25.56
CA ARG A 204 -28.59 1.26 25.70
C ARG A 204 -28.71 0.70 27.12
N ARG A 205 -27.60 0.27 27.74
CA ARG A 205 -27.60 -0.24 29.13
C ARG A 205 -28.05 0.81 30.15
N ARG A 206 -27.72 2.09 29.95
CA ARG A 206 -28.17 3.18 30.85
C ARG A 206 -29.68 3.40 30.83
N ARG A 207 -30.35 3.20 29.69
CA ARG A 207 -31.82 3.35 29.60
C ARG A 207 -32.56 2.25 30.35
N SER A 208 -32.06 1.01 30.34
CA SER A 208 -32.68 -0.09 31.06
C SER A 208 -32.56 0.02 32.59
N ALA A 209 -31.60 0.79 33.10
CA ALA A 209 -31.42 1.01 34.54
C ALA A 209 -32.32 2.13 35.12
N VAL A 210 -32.96 2.95 34.27
CA VAL A 210 -33.86 4.04 34.70
C VAL A 210 -35.34 3.59 34.72
N ALA A 211 -35.64 2.40 34.19
CA ALA A 211 -36.99 1.83 34.15
C ALA A 211 -37.26 0.79 35.25
N ALA A 212 -36.44 0.75 36.30
CA ALA A 212 -36.56 -0.15 37.45
C ALA A 212 -36.69 0.64 38.75
#